data_AF-A0AAW7TAH9-F1
#
_entry.id   AF-A0AAW7TAH9-F1
#
_cell.length_a   1.000
_cell.length_b   1.000
_cell.length_c   1.000
_cell.angle_alpha   90.00
_cell.angle_beta   90.00
_cell.angle_gamma   90.00
#
_symmetry.space_group_name_H-M   'P 1'
#
loop_
_entity.id
_entity.type
_entity.pdbx_description
1 polymer ?
#
loop_
_entity_poly.entity_id
_entity_poly.type
_entity_poly.pdbx_seq_one_letter_code
_entity_poly.pdbx_strand_id
1 'polypeptide(L)'
;MLLPLSTAKVQSLSLEHHMALAVVRSGKGNCDQVTCLLRVVYLAFYMRSETTAGSSLDLYRQAETALDACVARAERGEAWALRQDELADVERVLVVHDEQLAAIPKRRFQKGPVGLLTFAVSC
;
A
#
# COMPACT_ATOMS: atom_id res chain seq x y z
N MET A 1 -23.90 -0.88 10.33
CA MET A 1 -23.81 -0.88 8.86
C MET A 1 -22.57 -0.07 8.48
N LEU A 2 -21.61 -0.68 7.81
CA LEU A 2 -20.41 0.03 7.34
C LEU A 2 -20.72 0.65 5.99
N LEU A 3 -20.62 1.98 5.92
CA LEU A 3 -20.85 2.73 4.70
C LEU A 3 -19.69 2.46 3.72
N PRO A 4 -19.95 2.41 2.41
CA PRO A 4 -18.88 2.43 1.42
C PRO A 4 -18.00 3.67 1.67
N LEU A 5 -16.69 3.52 1.52
CA LEU A 5 -15.74 4.63 1.66
C LEU A 5 -16.18 5.78 0.76
N SER A 6 -16.23 6.99 1.31
CA SER A 6 -16.49 8.17 0.49
C SER A 6 -15.32 8.34 -0.48
N THR A 7 -15.59 8.86 -1.67
CA THR A 7 -14.56 9.19 -2.67
C THR A 7 -13.46 10.07 -2.06
N ALA A 8 -13.82 10.96 -1.13
CA ALA A 8 -12.86 11.79 -0.40
C ALA A 8 -11.90 10.97 0.49
N LYS A 9 -12.37 9.92 1.17
CA LYS A 9 -11.51 9.06 1.99
C LYS A 9 -10.57 8.22 1.14
N VAL A 10 -11.05 7.70 0.00
CA VAL A 10 -10.19 6.97 -0.97
C VAL A 10 -9.07 7.86 -1.49
N GLN A 11 -9.40 9.09 -1.91
CA GLN A 11 -8.41 10.07 -2.37
C GLN A 11 -7.41 10.44 -1.27
N SER A 12 -7.88 10.62 -0.03
CA SER A 12 -7.01 10.93 1.11
C SER A 12 -5.99 9.82 1.36
N LEU A 13 -6.40 8.55 1.32
CA LEU A 13 -5.50 7.41 1.53
C LEU A 13 -4.50 7.26 0.39
N SER A 14 -4.98 7.35 -0.86
CA SER A 14 -4.11 7.31 -2.04
C SER A 14 -3.04 8.39 -1.93
N LEU A 15 -3.43 9.62 -1.60
CA LEU A 15 -2.51 10.73 -1.39
C LEU A 15 -1.50 10.46 -0.28
N GLU A 16 -1.94 9.96 0.87
CA GLU A 16 -1.06 9.60 1.99
C GLU A 16 0.01 8.59 1.56
N HIS A 17 -0.38 7.53 0.86
CA HIS A 17 0.55 6.49 0.41
C HIS A 17 1.57 7.03 -0.61
N HIS A 18 1.11 7.81 -1.59
CA HIS A 18 1.98 8.46 -2.57
C HIS A 18 2.93 9.48 -1.93
N MET A 19 2.47 10.20 -0.89
CA MET A 19 3.32 11.09 -0.11
C MET A 19 4.38 10.32 0.67
N ALA A 20 4.04 9.20 1.30
CA ALA A 20 5.00 8.35 2.00
C ALA A 20 6.13 7.89 1.05
N LEU A 21 5.76 7.46 -0.15
CA LEU A 21 6.72 7.09 -1.20
C LEU A 21 7.60 8.27 -1.62
N ALA A 22 7.01 9.45 -1.86
CA ALA A 22 7.76 10.64 -2.26
C ALA A 22 8.80 11.06 -1.21
N VAL A 23 8.46 10.95 0.08
CA VAL A 23 9.37 11.26 1.18
C VAL A 23 10.54 10.26 1.21
N VAL A 24 10.27 8.95 1.10
CA VAL A 24 11.31 7.90 1.03
C VAL A 24 12.20 8.10 -0.20
N ARG A 25 11.62 8.41 -1.37
CA ARG A 25 12.36 8.72 -2.60
C ARG A 25 13.31 9.91 -2.44
N SER A 26 12.93 10.90 -1.64
CA SER A 26 13.77 12.07 -1.36
C SER A 26 14.91 11.80 -0.37
N GLY A 27 15.02 10.58 0.15
CA GLY A 27 15.98 10.20 1.19
C GLY A 27 15.67 10.78 2.57
N LYS A 28 14.48 11.36 2.75
CA LYS A 28 13.99 11.94 4.01
C LYS A 28 12.99 11.04 4.72
N GLY A 29 12.89 9.79 4.29
CA GLY A 29 12.05 8.78 4.92
C GLY A 29 12.46 8.48 6.35
N ASN A 30 11.54 7.86 7.06
CA ASN A 30 11.80 7.22 8.34
C ASN A 30 10.96 5.93 8.46
N CYS A 31 11.01 5.32 9.63
CA CYS A 31 10.27 4.09 9.94
C CYS A 31 8.77 4.22 9.67
N ASP A 32 8.15 5.38 9.93
CA ASP A 32 6.71 5.59 9.74
C ASP A 32 6.33 5.52 8.27
N GLN A 33 7.10 6.16 7.37
CA GLN A 33 6.79 6.09 5.93
C GLN A 33 7.01 4.69 5.37
N VAL A 34 8.07 3.98 5.76
CA VAL A 34 8.30 2.60 5.29
C VAL A 34 7.24 1.65 5.87
N THR A 35 6.83 1.84 7.12
CA THR A 35 5.72 1.09 7.72
C THR A 35 4.39 1.39 7.01
N CYS A 36 4.14 2.65 6.65
CA CYS A 36 2.97 3.04 5.84
C CYS A 36 2.96 2.29 4.50
N LEU A 37 4.08 2.28 3.77
CA LEU A 37 4.19 1.56 2.50
C LEU A 37 4.02 0.04 2.67
N LEU A 38 4.60 -0.55 3.71
CA LEU A 38 4.47 -1.98 4.00
C LEU A 38 3.00 -2.36 4.28
N ARG A 39 2.27 -1.52 5.01
CA ARG A 39 0.82 -1.70 5.20
C ARG A 39 0.10 -1.73 3.86
N VAL A 40 0.41 -0.82 2.95
CA VAL A 40 -0.20 -0.80 1.61
C VAL A 40 0.08 -2.08 0.84
N VAL A 41 1.30 -2.61 0.87
CA VAL A 41 1.63 -3.89 0.22
C VAL A 41 0.71 -5.00 0.71
N TYR A 42 0.51 -5.13 2.03
CA TYR A 42 -0.37 -6.14 2.58
C TYR A 42 -1.85 -5.88 2.26
N LEU A 43 -2.32 -4.64 2.34
CA LEU A 43 -3.70 -4.30 1.99
C LEU A 43 -4.01 -4.64 0.52
N ALA A 44 -3.10 -4.27 -0.38
CA ALA A 44 -3.23 -4.57 -1.79
C ALA A 44 -3.20 -6.09 -2.06
N PHE A 45 -2.35 -6.84 -1.33
CA PHE A 45 -2.33 -8.31 -1.38
C PHE A 45 -3.65 -8.93 -0.93
N TYR A 46 -4.29 -8.42 0.14
CA TYR A 46 -5.59 -8.92 0.58
C TYR A 46 -6.71 -8.58 -0.39
N MET A 47 -6.58 -7.47 -1.13
CA MET A 47 -7.52 -7.00 -2.14
C MET A 47 -7.21 -7.54 -3.55
N ARG A 48 -6.26 -8.46 -3.71
CA ARG A 48 -5.79 -8.96 -5.02
C ARG A 48 -6.86 -9.56 -5.92
N SER A 49 -7.97 -10.03 -5.35
CA SER A 49 -9.11 -10.59 -6.10
C SER A 49 -10.02 -9.53 -6.69
N GLU A 50 -9.89 -8.27 -6.27
CA GLU A 50 -10.78 -7.18 -6.70
C GLU A 50 -10.43 -6.68 -8.10
N THR A 51 -9.19 -6.89 -8.57
CA THR A 51 -8.74 -6.48 -9.91
C THR A 51 -7.84 -7.52 -10.56
N THR A 52 -7.87 -7.61 -11.89
CA THR A 52 -6.94 -8.46 -12.65
C THR A 52 -5.49 -8.02 -12.45
N ALA A 53 -5.24 -6.71 -12.32
CA ALA A 53 -3.91 -6.16 -12.09
C ALA A 53 -3.30 -6.60 -10.74
N GLY A 54 -4.13 -6.83 -9.71
CA GLY A 54 -3.69 -7.33 -8.41
C GLY A 54 -3.41 -8.84 -8.37
N SER A 55 -3.71 -9.60 -9.41
CA SER A 55 -3.67 -11.07 -9.32
C SER A 55 -2.25 -11.65 -9.19
N SER A 56 -1.21 -10.88 -9.55
CA SER A 56 0.18 -11.34 -9.51
C SER A 56 0.73 -11.32 -8.08
N LEU A 57 1.10 -12.49 -7.54
CA LEU A 57 1.71 -12.58 -6.21
C LEU A 57 3.14 -12.04 -6.17
N ASP A 58 3.87 -12.14 -7.29
CA ASP A 58 5.26 -11.68 -7.37
C ASP A 58 5.36 -10.16 -7.19
N LEU A 59 4.33 -9.41 -7.60
CA LEU A 59 4.22 -7.97 -7.38
C LEU A 59 4.39 -7.62 -5.88
N TYR A 60 3.64 -8.30 -5.02
CA TYR A 60 3.64 -8.03 -3.58
C TYR A 60 4.95 -8.49 -2.94
N ARG A 61 5.46 -9.66 -3.34
CA ARG A 61 6.73 -10.20 -2.84
C ARG A 61 7.91 -9.29 -3.19
N GLN A 62 7.95 -8.75 -4.40
CA GLN A 62 9.01 -7.84 -4.84
C GLN A 62 9.01 -6.56 -4.00
N ALA A 63 7.83 -5.95 -3.83
CA ALA A 63 7.70 -4.75 -3.00
C ALA A 63 8.02 -4.99 -1.52
N GLU A 64 7.58 -6.12 -0.95
CA GLU A 64 7.92 -6.53 0.42
C GLU A 64 9.44 -6.69 0.58
N THR A 65 10.08 -7.42 -0.35
CA THR A 65 11.55 -7.61 -0.35
C THR A 65 12.30 -6.28 -0.44
N ALA A 66 11.81 -5.34 -1.27
CA ALA A 66 12.39 -4.00 -1.41
C ALA A 66 12.30 -3.19 -0.11
N LEU A 67 11.14 -3.23 0.56
CA LEU A 67 10.92 -2.52 1.83
C LEU A 67 11.75 -3.16 2.97
N ASP A 68 11.84 -4.48 3.04
CA ASP A 68 12.69 -5.18 4.02
C ASP A 68 14.18 -4.85 3.82
N ALA A 69 14.64 -4.80 2.56
CA ALA A 69 16.00 -4.39 2.24
C ALA A 69 16.27 -2.93 2.65
N CYS A 70 15.27 -2.05 2.53
CA CYS A 70 15.35 -0.68 3.01
C CYS A 70 15.47 -0.61 4.54
N VAL A 71 14.65 -1.38 5.28
CA VAL A 71 14.72 -1.48 6.74
C VAL A 71 16.10 -1.99 7.17
N ALA A 72 16.59 -3.08 6.57
CA ALA A 72 17.88 -3.66 6.90
C ALA A 72 19.05 -2.69 6.66
N ARG A 73 18.97 -1.84 5.62
CA ARG A 73 19.94 -0.76 5.38
C ARG A 73 19.85 0.31 6.46
N ALA A 74 18.65 0.76 6.79
CA ALA A 74 18.44 1.78 7.81
C ALA A 74 18.90 1.33 9.21
N GLU A 75 18.73 0.06 9.56
CA GLU A 75 19.24 -0.53 10.81
C GLU A 75 20.78 -0.50 10.91
N ARG A 76 21.47 -0.45 9.76
CA ARG A 76 22.93 -0.25 9.70
C ARG A 76 23.35 1.23 9.68
N GLY A 77 22.39 2.15 9.84
CA GLY A 77 22.62 3.59 9.85
C GLY A 77 22.60 4.26 8.48
N GLU A 78 22.20 3.54 7.43
CA GLU A 78 21.97 4.14 6.10
C GLU A 78 20.66 4.96 6.10
N ALA A 79 20.48 5.81 5.08
CA ALA A 79 19.23 6.56 4.92
C ALA A 79 18.06 5.62 4.58
N TRP A 80 16.85 5.99 5.03
CA TRP A 80 15.59 5.35 4.67
C TRP A 80 15.21 5.72 3.22
N ALA A 81 15.87 5.08 2.27
CA ALA A 81 15.71 5.31 0.84
C ALA A 81 15.63 3.98 0.07
N LEU A 82 14.73 3.96 -0.91
CA LEU A 82 14.63 2.91 -1.91
C LEU A 82 15.55 3.24 -3.09
N ARG A 83 16.17 2.20 -3.64
CA ARG A 83 16.87 2.26 -4.93
C ARG A 83 15.84 2.40 -6.06
N GLN A 84 16.30 2.71 -7.27
CA GLN A 84 15.39 3.03 -8.38
C GLN A 84 14.53 1.83 -8.80
N ASP A 85 15.10 0.63 -8.80
CA ASP A 85 14.40 -0.64 -9.05
C ASP A 85 13.41 -0.97 -7.93
N GLU A 86 13.84 -0.86 -6.69
CA GLU A 86 13.02 -1.06 -5.49
C GLU A 86 11.83 -0.06 -5.45
N LEU A 87 12.07 1.20 -5.82
CA LEU A 87 11.06 2.24 -5.91
C LEU A 87 10.00 1.87 -6.96
N ALA A 88 10.43 1.39 -8.14
CA ALA A 88 9.53 1.00 -9.21
C ALA A 88 8.62 -0.18 -8.82
N ASP A 89 9.11 -1.10 -7.97
CA ASP A 89 8.31 -2.20 -7.46
C ASP A 89 7.24 -1.73 -6.47
N VAL A 90 7.58 -0.79 -5.57
CA VAL A 90 6.61 -0.19 -4.65
C VAL A 90 5.59 0.69 -5.40
N GLU A 91 6.03 1.48 -6.38
CA GLU A 91 5.14 2.29 -7.25
C GLU A 91 4.08 1.42 -7.94
N ARG A 92 4.49 0.25 -8.45
CA ARG A 92 3.57 -0.68 -9.13
C ARG A 92 2.48 -1.19 -8.18
N VAL A 93 2.83 -1.46 -6.92
CA VAL A 93 1.84 -1.84 -5.90
C VAL A 93 0.89 -0.70 -5.60
N LEU A 94 1.37 0.55 -5.50
CA LEU A 94 0.50 1.71 -5.24
C LEU A 94 -0.52 1.92 -6.35
N VAL A 95 -0.10 1.82 -7.61
CA VAL A 95 -1.01 1.92 -8.77
C VAL A 95 -2.08 0.83 -8.73
N VAL A 96 -1.68 -0.42 -8.48
CA VAL A 96 -2.63 -1.53 -8.33
C VAL A 96 -3.58 -1.29 -7.15
N HIS A 97 -3.08 -0.76 -6.05
CA HIS A 97 -3.91 -0.47 -4.87
C HIS A 97 -4.95 0.62 -5.16
N ASP A 98 -4.56 1.69 -5.88
CA ASP A 98 -5.48 2.74 -6.31
C ASP A 98 -6.57 2.18 -7.22
N GLU A 99 -6.21 1.30 -8.17
CA GLU A 99 -7.17 0.59 -9.01
C GLU A 99 -8.13 -0.27 -8.19
N GLN A 100 -7.61 -1.02 -7.20
CA GLN A 100 -8.45 -1.83 -6.32
C GLN A 100 -9.41 -0.96 -5.49
N LEU A 101 -8.94 0.18 -4.95
CA LEU A 101 -9.79 1.11 -4.20
C LEU A 101 -10.87 1.74 -5.09
N ALA A 102 -10.55 2.04 -6.36
CA ALA A 102 -11.51 2.55 -7.34
C ALA A 102 -12.48 1.47 -7.83
N ALA A 103 -12.04 0.22 -7.89
CA ALA A 103 -12.83 -0.92 -8.33
C ALA A 103 -13.88 -1.34 -7.31
N ILE A 104 -13.70 -1.06 -6.01
CA ILE A 104 -14.74 -1.26 -4.98
C ILE A 104 -15.97 -0.42 -5.36
N PRO A 105 -17.05 -1.04 -5.88
CA PRO A 105 -18.27 -0.30 -6.13
C PRO A 105 -18.95 -0.08 -4.78
N LYS A 106 -19.85 0.91 -4.68
CA LYS A 106 -20.82 1.06 -3.57
C LYS A 106 -21.72 -0.18 -3.33
N ARG A 107 -21.46 -1.30 -3.99
CA ARG A 107 -22.25 -2.54 -3.99
C ARG A 107 -21.48 -3.62 -3.22
N ARG A 108 -22.05 -3.99 -2.06
CA ARG A 108 -21.81 -5.22 -1.29
C ARG A 108 -20.66 -5.21 -0.28
N PHE A 109 -20.94 -4.62 0.88
CA PHE A 109 -20.73 -5.34 2.14
C PHE A 109 -21.80 -6.43 2.26
N GLN A 110 -21.58 -7.60 1.66
CA GLN A 110 -22.44 -8.77 1.90
C GLN A 110 -21.64 -9.81 2.68
N LYS A 111 -21.79 -9.75 4.02
CA LYS A 111 -21.45 -10.75 5.05
C LYS A 111 -20.43 -11.85 4.64
N GLY A 112 -19.16 -11.54 4.84
CA GLY A 112 -17.99 -12.44 5.00
C GLY A 112 -16.98 -11.69 5.89
N PRO A 113 -16.11 -12.34 6.68
CA PRO A 113 -15.63 -11.84 7.98
C PRO A 113 -15.20 -10.36 7.91
N VAL A 114 -16.14 -9.52 8.34
CA VAL A 114 -16.14 -8.05 8.30
C VAL A 114 -15.25 -7.54 9.43
N GLY A 115 -13.96 -7.88 9.35
CA GLY A 115 -12.97 -7.50 10.36
C GLY A 115 -11.77 -6.75 9.78
N LEU A 116 -11.22 -7.23 8.67
CA LEU A 116 -9.91 -6.75 8.21
C LEU A 116 -9.97 -5.46 7.37
N LEU A 117 -10.95 -5.32 6.47
CA LEU A 117 -11.04 -4.13 5.59
C LEU A 117 -11.50 -2.85 6.31
N THR A 118 -12.23 -2.97 7.42
CA THR A 118 -12.65 -1.80 8.22
C THR A 118 -11.56 -1.28 9.14
N PHE A 119 -10.68 -2.16 9.62
CA PHE A 119 -9.51 -1.77 10.41
C PHE A 119 -8.37 -1.23 9.53
N ALA A 120 -8.20 -1.79 8.34
CA ALA A 120 -7.19 -1.37 7.36
C ALA A 120 -7.28 0.10 6.92
N VAL A 121 -8.49 0.67 6.89
CA VAL A 121 -8.77 2.00 6.31
C VAL A 121 -9.09 3.06 7.38
N SER A 122 -9.15 2.67 8.66
CA SER A 122 -9.58 3.54 9.77
C SER A 122 -8.45 4.17 10.59
N CYS A 123 -7.18 4.05 10.18
CA CYS A 123 -6.11 4.89 10.69
C CYS A 123 -5.67 5.86 9.60
#